data_AF-A0A3A3DHT5-F1
#
_entry.id   AF-A0A3A3DHT5-F1
#
_cell.length_a   1.000
_cell.length_b   1.000
_cell.length_c   1.000
_cell.angle_alpha   90.00
_cell.angle_beta   90.00
_cell.angle_gamma   90.00
#
_symmetry.space_group_name_H-M   'P 1'
#
loop_
_entity.id
_entity.type
_entity.pdbx_description
1 polymer ?
#
loop_
_entity_poly.entity_id
_entity_poly.type
_entity_poly.pdbx_seq_one_letter_code
_entity_poly.pdbx_strand_id
1 'polypeptide(L)' 'FKTEWMPTVGYQNFKEAKYSISDYINEYYNYVRPHHYNAGLAPNESEVRYKDSKTVAKIS' A
#
# COMPACT_ATOMS: atom_id res chain seq x y z
N PHE A 1 14.91 0.48 6.76
CA PHE A 1 14.18 1.67 7.23
C PHE A 1 13.44 2.26 6.03
N LYS A 2 12.11 2.43 6.07
CA LYS A 2 11.34 2.94 4.93
C LYS A 2 11.21 4.45 5.08
N THR A 3 11.98 5.20 4.30
CA THR A 3 12.07 6.66 4.43
C THR A 3 10.97 7.41 3.68
N GLU A 4 10.22 6.74 2.80
CA GLU A 4 9.20 7.36 1.93
C GLU A 4 8.08 8.10 2.68
N TRP A 5 7.74 7.68 3.89
CA TRP A 5 6.66 8.31 4.69
C TRP A 5 7.18 9.09 5.90
N MET A 6 8.46 8.91 6.26
CA MET A 6 9.03 9.52 7.45
C MET A 6 9.66 10.88 7.12
N PRO A 7 9.26 11.97 7.78
CA PRO A 7 9.92 13.25 7.64
C PRO A 7 11.39 13.13 8.07
N THR A 8 12.29 13.87 7.42
CA THR A 8 13.73 13.85 7.74
C THR A 8 14.04 14.22 9.19
N VAL A 9 13.23 15.11 9.76
CA VAL A 9 13.35 15.55 11.17
C VAL A 9 12.50 14.71 12.14
N GLY A 10 11.78 13.70 11.63
CA GLY A 10 10.80 12.93 12.38
C GLY A 10 9.49 13.69 12.62
N TYR A 11 8.60 13.06 13.39
CA TYR A 11 7.34 13.67 13.82
C TYR A 11 7.48 14.38 15.15
N GLN A 12 6.80 15.51 15.30
CA GLN A 12 6.83 16.28 16.54
C GLN A 12 6.05 15.60 17.66
N ASN A 13 5.01 14.83 17.32
CA ASN A 13 4.20 14.11 18.29
C ASN A 13 3.49 12.90 17.65
N PHE A 14 2.93 12.05 18.52
CA PHE A 14 2.22 10.84 18.10
C PHE A 14 1.00 11.12 17.22
N LYS A 15 0.28 12.23 17.45
CA LYS A 15 -0.92 12.56 16.67
C LYS A 15 -0.56 12.86 15.22
N GLU A 16 0.48 13.64 14.99
CA GLU A 16 1.03 13.91 13.66
C GLU A 16 1.49 12.62 12.97
N ALA A 17 2.28 11.80 13.67
CA ALA A 17 2.74 10.51 13.14
C ALA A 17 1.57 9.62 12.72
N LYS A 18 0.53 9.53 13.56
CA LYS A 18 -0.67 8.72 13.28
C LYS A 18 -1.37 9.16 12.00
N TYR A 19 -1.59 10.46 11.80
CA TYR A 19 -2.22 10.95 10.57
C TYR A 19 -1.35 10.72 9.35
N SER A 20 -0.08 11.14 9.40
CA SER A 20 0.82 11.00 8.26
C SER A 20 1.01 9.55 7.81
N ILE A 21 1.10 8.60 8.75
CA ILE A 21 1.14 7.16 8.42
C ILE A 21 -0.18 6.70 7.80
N SER A 22 -1.31 7.15 8.36
CA SER A 22 -2.64 6.76 7.85
C SER A 22 -2.85 7.27 6.43
N ASP A 23 -2.51 8.52 6.17
CA ASP A 23 -2.61 9.14 4.85
C ASP A 23 -1.67 8.44 3.86
N TYR A 24 -0.43 8.18 4.26
CA TYR A 24 0.50 7.42 3.43
C TYR A 24 -0.04 6.04 3.06
N ILE A 25 -0.63 5.30 4.00
CA ILE A 25 -1.19 3.97 3.73
C ILE A 25 -2.39 4.06 2.80
N ASN A 26 -3.34 4.95 3.13
CA ASN A 26 -4.63 5.03 2.48
C ASN A 26 -4.60 5.76 1.13
N GLU A 27 -3.66 6.67 0.90
CA GLU A 27 -3.64 7.47 -0.33
C GLU A 27 -2.56 6.98 -1.30
N TYR A 28 -1.40 6.57 -0.78
CA TYR A 28 -0.25 6.23 -1.62
C TYR A 28 0.08 4.73 -1.61
N TYR A 29 0.30 4.13 -0.45
CA TYR A 29 0.80 2.75 -0.35
C TYR A 29 -0.14 1.76 -1.03
N ASN A 30 -1.44 1.82 -0.69
CA ASN A 30 -2.41 0.85 -1.17
C ASN A 30 -2.79 1.04 -2.65
N TYR A 31 -2.76 2.28 -3.16
CA TYR A 31 -3.27 2.63 -4.49
C TYR A 31 -2.20 2.88 -5.54
N VAL A 32 -1.03 3.35 -5.14
CA VAL A 32 -0.02 3.87 -6.07
C VAL A 32 1.30 3.12 -5.98
N ARG A 33 1.71 2.71 -4.78
CA ARG A 33 3.08 2.23 -4.56
C ARG A 33 3.35 0.90 -5.28
N PRO A 34 4.27 0.86 -6.26
CA PRO A 34 4.61 -0.38 -6.95
C PRO A 34 5.38 -1.31 -6.01
N HIS A 35 5.09 -2.61 -6.10
CA HIS A 35 5.75 -3.62 -5.28
C HIS A 35 6.32 -4.74 -6.14
N HIS A 36 7.62 -5.04 -6.02
CA HIS A 36 8.29 -6.07 -6.82
C HIS A 36 7.62 -7.46 -6.66
N TYR A 37 7.24 -7.83 -5.43
CA TYR A 37 6.50 -9.07 -5.18
C TYR A 37 5.14 -9.11 -5.88
N ASN A 38 4.49 -7.95 -6.09
CA ASN A 38 3.21 -7.85 -6.80
C ASN A 38 3.43 -7.59 -8.30
N ALA A 39 4.58 -7.98 -8.86
CA ALA A 39 4.95 -7.71 -10.25
C ALA A 39 4.91 -6.21 -10.64
N GLY A 40 5.24 -5.34 -9.68
CA GLY A 40 5.21 -3.88 -9.86
C GLY A 40 3.83 -3.24 -9.62
N LEU A 41 2.81 -4.01 -9.28
CA LEU A 41 1.46 -3.50 -9.04
C LEU A 41 1.31 -2.91 -7.64
N ALA A 42 0.34 -2.00 -7.50
CA ALA A 42 -0.11 -1.54 -6.19
C ALA A 42 -0.81 -2.67 -5.42
N PRO A 43 -0.78 -2.66 -4.08
CA PRO A 43 -1.41 -3.68 -3.25
C PRO A 43 -2.88 -3.94 -3.60
N ASN A 44 -3.71 -2.90 -3.68
CA ASN A 44 -5.14 -3.06 -3.98
C ASN A 44 -5.37 -3.69 -5.36
N GLU A 45 -4.58 -3.27 -6.35
CA GLU A 45 -4.67 -3.79 -7.71
C GLU A 45 -4.26 -5.27 -7.78
N SER A 46 -3.23 -5.66 -7.01
CA SER A 46 -2.82 -7.05 -6.89
C SER A 46 -3.89 -7.92 -6.23
N GLU A 47 -4.60 -7.39 -5.23
CA GLU A 47 -5.67 -8.11 -4.54
C GLU A 47 -6.88 -8.33 -5.46
N VAL A 48 -7.26 -7.32 -6.26
CA VAL A 48 -8.32 -7.45 -7.26
C VAL A 48 -8.00 -8.56 -8.26
N ARG A 49 -6.81 -8.53 -8.87
CA ARG A 49 -6.39 -9.57 -9.83
C ARG A 49 -6.35 -10.96 -9.22
N TYR A 50 -5.91 -11.07 -7.97
CA TYR A 50 -5.92 -12.35 -7.25
C TYR A 50 -7.34 -12.90 -7.07
N LYS A 51 -8.29 -12.04 -6.67
CA LYS A 51 -9.71 -12.42 -6.53
C LYS A 51 -10.30 -12.86 -7.87
N ASP A 52 -10.04 -12.13 -8.94
CA ASP A 52 -10.52 -12.47 -10.28
C ASP A 52 -9.96 -13.82 -10.75
N SER A 53 -8.66 -14.07 -10.55
CA SER A 53 -8.03 -15.36 -10.85
C SER A 53 -8.69 -16.51 -10.08
N LYS A 54 -8.98 -16.32 -8.79
CA LYS A 54 -9.68 -17.33 -7.98
C LYS A 54 -11.11 -17.57 -8.44
N THR A 55 -11.80 -16.55 -8.93
CA THR A 55 -13.15 -16.69 -9.49
C THR A 55 -13.12 -17.49 -10.79
N VAL A 56 -12.21 -17.17 -11.72
CA VAL A 56 -12.06 -17.91 -12.99
C VAL A 56 -11.71 -19.37 -12.73
N ALA A 57 -10.77 -19.65 -11.83
CA ALA A 57 -10.35 -21.02 -11.50
C ALA A 57 -11.46 -21.87 -10.86
N LYS A 58 -12.51 -21.28 -10.29
CA LYS A 58 -13.67 -21.99 -9.74
C LYS A 58 -14.74 -22.32 -10.79
N ILE A 59 -14.72 -21.64 -11.93
CA ILE A 59 -15.66 -21.84 -13.04
C ILE A 59 -15.14 -22.92 -14.02
N SER A 60 -13.88 -23.35 -13.82
CA SER A 60 -13.22 -24.44 -14.56
C SER A 60 -13.48 -25.79 -13.90
#